data_AF-A0A382I392-F1
#
_entry.id   AF-A0A382I392-F1
#
_cell.length_a   1.000
_cell.length_b   1.000
_cell.length_c   1.000
_cell.angle_alpha   90.00
_cell.angle_beta   90.00
_cell.angle_gamma   90.00
#
_symmetry.space_group_name_H-M   'P 1'
#
loop_
_entity.id
_entity.type
_entity.pdbx_description
1 polymer ?
#
loop_
_entity_poly.entity_id
_entity_poly.type
_entity_poly.pdbx_seq_one_letter_code
_entity_poly.pdbx_strand_id
1 'polypeptide(L)'
;MSLKNFLPITILILFSQTVFSHDSECFNSGDNEYNRPCIERLIPRLLDVDKTMLEPEASSFSEDTEGALVETDLPLVAVLGASGRTGMYVLVELRSKGSNVRALSRNIEKAKEKVSGDYEWVYADVTKPETLTTALQGVDILISTVGSTGGDNSELIDYQGSINFVDAAKESGVKHIIYMSSIGAGGAENFSTVILNLVTDKAMKWKSLGEDYIRNSGIDFTIIRPGGLRGDPGTLGIRFEQGDKI
;
A
#
# COMPACT_ATOMS: atom_id res chain seq x y z
N MET A 1 19.17 -33.11 47.20
CA MET A 1 19.25 -31.79 46.52
C MET A 1 18.56 -31.94 45.18
N SER A 2 17.42 -31.27 44.97
CA SER A 2 16.47 -31.56 43.90
C SER A 2 16.86 -30.89 42.57
N LEU A 3 16.88 -31.69 41.49
CA LEU A 3 17.28 -31.30 40.12
C LEU A 3 16.33 -30.30 39.43
N LYS A 4 15.38 -29.68 40.16
CA LYS A 4 14.38 -28.75 39.62
C LYS A 4 14.81 -27.28 39.59
N ASN A 5 15.97 -26.94 40.16
CA ASN A 5 16.46 -25.55 40.23
C ASN A 5 17.54 -25.21 39.18
N PHE A 6 17.91 -26.14 38.29
CA PHE A 6 18.92 -25.89 37.25
C PHE A 6 18.32 -25.58 35.85
N LEU A 7 17.01 -25.67 35.68
CA LEU A 7 16.36 -25.41 34.39
C LEU A 7 16.22 -23.92 33.99
N PRO A 8 16.26 -22.90 34.88
CA PRO A 8 16.13 -21.51 34.43
C PRO A 8 17.46 -20.84 34.04
N ILE A 9 18.61 -21.48 34.28
CA ILE A 9 19.94 -20.88 34.04
C ILE A 9 20.55 -21.34 32.71
N THR A 10 20.22 -22.54 32.22
CA THR A 10 20.71 -23.03 30.92
C THR A 10 20.04 -22.34 29.72
N ILE A 11 18.85 -21.77 29.89
CA ILE A 11 18.16 -21.00 28.84
C ILE A 11 18.76 -19.59 28.70
N LEU A 12 19.42 -19.05 29.72
CA LEU A 12 19.97 -17.69 29.68
C LEU A 12 21.37 -17.60 29.04
N ILE A 13 22.07 -18.72 28.84
CA ILE A 13 23.45 -18.75 28.29
C ILE A 13 23.48 -19.05 26.79
N LEU A 14 22.36 -19.48 26.18
CA LEU A 14 22.26 -19.63 24.72
C LEU A 14 21.88 -18.33 23.98
N PHE A 15 21.61 -17.24 24.70
CA PHE A 15 21.25 -15.93 24.12
C PHE A 15 22.43 -14.94 24.02
N SER A 16 23.69 -15.39 24.18
CA SER A 16 24.87 -14.53 24.01
C SER A 16 25.72 -14.84 22.78
N GLN A 17 25.22 -15.59 21.80
CA GLN A 17 25.82 -15.60 20.46
C GLN A 17 25.02 -14.70 19.54
N THR A 18 25.53 -13.49 19.43
CA THR A 18 25.23 -12.51 18.39
C THR A 18 25.44 -13.11 17.00
N VAL A 19 24.52 -12.74 16.08
CA VAL A 19 24.63 -12.80 14.62
C VAL A 19 24.61 -14.21 14.00
N PHE A 20 23.41 -14.81 13.91
CA PHE A 20 23.10 -15.53 12.68
C PHE A 20 22.79 -14.46 11.62
N SER A 21 23.71 -14.28 10.67
CA SER A 21 23.46 -13.41 9.52
C SER A 21 22.25 -13.94 8.76
N HIS A 22 21.50 -13.02 8.14
CA HIS A 22 20.32 -13.31 7.34
C HIS A 22 20.57 -14.26 6.14
N ASP A 23 21.83 -14.64 5.89
CA ASP A 23 22.22 -15.46 4.75
C ASP A 23 21.80 -16.93 4.88
N SER A 24 21.73 -17.47 6.11
CA SER A 24 21.46 -18.92 6.30
C SER A 24 20.02 -19.33 6.01
N GLU A 25 19.08 -18.39 6.01
CA GLU A 25 17.68 -18.64 5.61
C GLU A 25 17.46 -18.53 4.10
N CYS A 26 18.43 -17.96 3.38
CA CYS A 26 18.31 -17.55 1.98
C CYS A 26 19.20 -18.33 1.02
N PHE A 27 20.18 -19.06 1.54
CA PHE A 27 21.16 -19.82 0.78
C PHE A 27 20.74 -21.29 0.69
N ASN A 28 20.52 -21.80 -0.53
CA ASN A 28 20.29 -23.22 -0.74
C ASN A 28 21.64 -23.94 -0.92
N SER A 29 22.08 -24.66 0.11
CA SER A 29 23.39 -25.30 0.17
C SER A 29 23.62 -26.39 -0.89
N GLY A 30 22.58 -26.80 -1.61
CA GLY A 30 22.67 -27.79 -2.69
C GLY A 30 23.14 -27.21 -4.03
N ASP A 31 22.85 -25.94 -4.31
CA ASP A 31 22.94 -25.40 -5.67
C ASP A 31 23.76 -24.10 -5.79
N ASN A 32 24.37 -23.61 -4.70
CA ASN A 32 25.04 -22.30 -4.64
C ASN A 32 24.15 -21.14 -5.16
N GLU A 33 22.84 -21.30 -5.13
CA GLU A 33 21.85 -20.34 -5.64
C GLU A 33 21.04 -19.73 -4.49
N TYR A 34 20.77 -18.43 -4.59
CA TYR A 34 19.89 -17.72 -3.67
C TYR A 34 18.44 -17.81 -4.14
N ASN A 35 17.50 -17.94 -3.20
CA ASN A 35 16.07 -17.92 -3.55
C ASN A 35 15.67 -16.53 -4.10
N ARG A 36 14.81 -16.47 -5.14
CA ARG A 36 14.40 -15.20 -5.78
C ARG A 36 13.89 -14.12 -4.81
N PRO A 37 13.06 -14.43 -3.79
CA PRO A 37 12.63 -13.46 -2.78
C PRO A 37 13.79 -12.91 -1.91
N CYS A 38 14.92 -13.61 -1.87
CA CYS A 38 16.14 -13.18 -1.17
C CYS A 38 17.05 -12.35 -2.07
N ILE A 39 17.13 -12.63 -3.38
CA ILE A 39 17.88 -11.81 -4.34
C ILE A 39 17.35 -10.37 -4.34
N GLU A 40 16.03 -10.18 -4.33
CA GLU A 40 15.41 -8.84 -4.27
C GLU A 40 15.70 -8.09 -2.96
N ARG A 41 16.02 -8.82 -1.87
CA ARG A 41 16.45 -8.24 -0.58
C ARG A 41 17.96 -8.01 -0.48
N LEU A 42 18.77 -8.79 -1.18
CA LEU A 42 20.23 -8.74 -1.18
C LEU A 42 20.80 -7.74 -2.17
N ILE A 43 20.00 -7.31 -3.18
CA ILE A 43 20.32 -6.10 -3.93
C ILE A 43 20.29 -4.96 -2.90
N PRO A 44 21.44 -4.39 -2.49
CA PRO A 44 21.41 -3.24 -1.62
C PRO A 44 20.63 -2.15 -2.35
N ARG A 45 19.90 -1.30 -1.61
CA ARG A 45 19.35 -0.02 -2.09
C ARG A 45 20.50 0.89 -2.56
N LEU A 46 21.20 0.49 -3.61
CA LEU A 46 22.50 0.98 -3.98
C LEU A 46 22.32 1.95 -5.14
N LEU A 47 22.26 3.22 -4.72
CA LEU A 47 22.84 4.37 -5.39
C LEU A 47 22.12 4.84 -6.65
N ASP A 48 21.00 5.54 -6.42
CA ASP A 48 20.84 6.84 -7.05
C ASP A 48 20.97 7.91 -5.95
N VAL A 49 22.22 8.22 -5.59
CA VAL A 49 22.56 9.24 -4.56
C VAL A 49 22.50 10.66 -5.11
N ASP A 50 22.10 10.83 -6.36
CA ASP A 50 22.06 12.13 -7.04
C ASP A 50 20.63 12.69 -7.17
N LYS A 51 19.65 12.06 -6.52
CA LYS A 51 18.44 12.79 -6.13
C LYS A 51 18.71 13.47 -4.80
N THR A 52 19.46 14.58 -4.85
CA THR A 52 19.25 15.64 -3.87
C THR A 52 17.75 15.81 -3.75
N MET A 53 17.28 15.52 -2.54
CA MET A 53 15.91 15.64 -2.12
C MET A 53 15.32 16.89 -2.74
N LEU A 54 14.26 16.73 -3.53
CA LEU A 54 13.33 17.83 -3.69
C LEU A 54 12.88 18.15 -2.28
N GLU A 55 13.37 19.28 -1.74
CA GLU A 55 12.69 19.92 -0.63
C GLU A 55 11.20 19.96 -0.99
N PRO A 56 10.29 19.78 -0.02
CA PRO A 56 8.88 20.00 -0.29
C PRO A 56 8.70 21.46 -0.71
N GLU A 57 8.78 21.73 -2.00
CA GLU A 57 8.23 22.95 -2.56
C GLU A 57 6.72 22.80 -2.39
N ALA A 58 6.20 23.51 -1.38
CA ALA A 58 4.80 23.88 -1.40
C ALA A 58 4.60 24.61 -2.74
N SER A 59 4.00 23.93 -3.72
CA SER A 59 3.45 24.65 -4.85
C SER A 59 2.42 25.60 -4.26
N SER A 60 2.74 26.89 -4.28
CA SER A 60 1.73 27.91 -4.12
C SER A 60 0.77 27.69 -5.27
N PHE A 61 -0.37 27.06 -5.02
CA PHE A 61 -1.52 27.23 -5.89
C PHE A 61 -1.75 28.73 -5.95
N SER A 62 -1.49 29.33 -7.12
CA SER A 62 -1.82 30.73 -7.31
C SER A 62 -3.34 30.86 -7.20
N GLU A 63 -3.79 31.83 -6.42
CA GLU A 63 -5.19 32.26 -6.38
C GLU A 63 -5.53 33.03 -7.68
N ASP A 64 -5.17 32.49 -8.83
CA ASP A 64 -5.61 33.03 -10.12
C ASP A 64 -7.01 32.47 -10.40
N THR A 65 -8.00 32.99 -9.68
CA THR A 65 -9.42 32.68 -9.86
C THR A 65 -10.02 33.39 -11.08
N GLU A 66 -9.42 33.24 -12.26
CA GLU A 66 -10.01 33.70 -13.53
C GLU A 66 -9.79 32.68 -14.65
N GLY A 67 -10.16 31.43 -14.38
CA GLY A 67 -10.26 30.40 -15.40
C GLY A 67 -11.01 29.21 -14.82
N ALA A 68 -12.31 29.12 -15.06
CA ALA A 68 -13.01 27.86 -14.83
C ALA A 68 -12.36 26.81 -15.73
N LEU A 69 -11.63 25.86 -15.14
CA LEU A 69 -11.13 24.69 -15.88
C LEU A 69 -12.33 24.06 -16.58
N VAL A 70 -12.28 23.96 -17.91
CA VAL A 70 -13.28 23.24 -18.67
C VAL A 70 -13.24 21.79 -18.18
N GLU A 71 -14.40 21.15 -18.03
CA GLU A 71 -14.55 19.79 -17.47
C GLU A 71 -13.63 18.74 -18.14
N THR A 72 -13.12 19.04 -19.34
CA THR A 72 -12.18 18.23 -20.13
C THR A 72 -10.71 18.29 -19.69
N ASP A 73 -10.31 19.26 -18.87
CA ASP A 73 -8.91 19.45 -18.44
C ASP A 73 -8.66 18.98 -16.99
N LEU A 74 -9.71 18.53 -16.29
CA LEU A 74 -9.56 18.01 -14.94
C LEU A 74 -8.95 16.61 -14.96
N PRO A 75 -7.89 16.35 -14.16
CA PRO A 75 -7.27 15.03 -14.11
C PRO A 75 -8.28 13.98 -13.70
N LEU A 76 -8.31 12.85 -14.42
CA LEU A 76 -9.21 11.75 -14.09
C LEU A 76 -8.64 10.97 -12.90
N VAL A 77 -9.39 10.94 -11.80
CA VAL A 77 -9.04 10.23 -10.57
C VAL A 77 -9.81 8.92 -10.48
N ALA A 78 -9.12 7.78 -10.53
CA ALA A 78 -9.74 6.48 -10.31
C ALA A 78 -9.61 6.04 -8.84
N VAL A 79 -10.70 5.56 -8.25
CA VAL A 79 -10.71 5.02 -6.88
C VAL A 79 -10.91 3.51 -6.92
N LEU A 80 -9.81 2.77 -6.71
CA LEU A 80 -9.79 1.32 -6.57
C LEU A 80 -10.13 0.90 -5.15
N GLY A 81 -11.14 0.03 -5.01
CA GLY A 81 -11.75 -0.25 -3.70
C GLY A 81 -12.84 0.75 -3.30
N ALA A 82 -13.42 1.46 -4.28
CA ALA A 82 -14.45 2.48 -4.11
C ALA A 82 -15.66 2.05 -3.25
N SER A 83 -16.05 0.77 -3.29
CA SER A 83 -17.18 0.22 -2.51
C SER A 83 -16.82 -0.23 -1.08
N GLY A 84 -15.55 -0.09 -0.71
CA GLY A 84 -15.01 -0.40 0.61
C GLY A 84 -15.28 0.69 1.64
N ARG A 85 -14.98 0.37 2.92
CA ARG A 85 -15.21 1.28 4.06
C ARG A 85 -14.53 2.64 3.88
N THR A 86 -13.29 2.66 3.40
CA THR A 86 -12.53 3.90 3.17
C THR A 86 -12.85 4.50 1.80
N GLY A 87 -12.92 3.68 0.75
CA GLY A 87 -13.14 4.13 -0.62
C GLY A 87 -14.43 4.95 -0.81
N MET A 88 -15.50 4.63 -0.07
CA MET A 88 -16.75 5.41 -0.17
C MET A 88 -16.58 6.85 0.32
N TYR A 89 -15.82 7.09 1.38
CA TYR A 89 -15.55 8.44 1.87
C TYR A 89 -14.67 9.21 0.90
N VAL A 90 -13.68 8.53 0.30
CA VAL A 90 -12.83 9.12 -0.74
C VAL A 90 -13.66 9.55 -1.94
N LEU A 91 -14.58 8.70 -2.43
CA LEU A 91 -15.47 9.05 -3.55
C LEU A 91 -16.33 10.28 -3.25
N VAL A 92 -16.98 10.30 -2.09
CA VAL A 92 -17.86 11.42 -1.69
C VAL A 92 -17.07 12.72 -1.57
N GLU A 93 -15.87 12.67 -0.99
CA GLU A 93 -15.01 13.84 -0.81
C GLU A 93 -14.42 14.35 -2.13
N LEU A 94 -14.03 13.48 -3.06
CA LEU A 94 -13.57 13.90 -4.38
C LEU A 94 -14.72 14.54 -5.17
N ARG A 95 -15.93 13.96 -5.09
CA ARG A 95 -17.10 14.50 -5.79
C ARG A 95 -17.53 15.85 -5.21
N SER A 96 -17.49 16.02 -3.89
CA SER A 96 -17.82 17.30 -3.24
C SER A 96 -16.86 18.43 -3.64
N LYS A 97 -15.63 18.09 -4.04
CA LYS A 97 -14.61 19.01 -4.58
C LYS A 97 -14.68 19.21 -6.08
N GLY A 98 -15.67 18.64 -6.77
CA GLY A 98 -15.82 18.77 -8.22
C GLY A 98 -14.77 18.02 -9.04
N SER A 99 -14.08 17.02 -8.45
CA SER A 99 -13.12 16.20 -9.20
C SER A 99 -13.81 15.32 -10.25
N ASN A 100 -13.09 15.04 -11.34
CA ASN A 100 -13.47 14.03 -12.32
C ASN A 100 -13.09 12.64 -11.78
N VAL A 101 -14.08 11.80 -11.47
CA VAL A 101 -13.88 10.57 -10.68
C VAL A 101 -14.45 9.35 -11.38
N ARG A 102 -13.63 8.30 -11.47
CA ARG A 102 -14.03 6.95 -11.86
C ARG A 102 -14.00 6.02 -10.65
N ALA A 103 -15.10 5.31 -10.41
CA ALA A 103 -15.26 4.40 -9.29
C ALA A 103 -15.01 2.95 -9.71
N LEU A 104 -14.03 2.28 -9.10
CA LEU A 104 -13.63 0.92 -9.47
C LEU A 104 -14.05 -0.12 -8.41
N SER A 105 -14.83 -1.12 -8.82
CA SER A 105 -15.35 -2.16 -7.92
C SER A 105 -15.47 -3.53 -8.59
N ARG A 106 -15.24 -4.60 -7.82
CA ARG A 106 -15.48 -5.99 -8.23
C ARG A 106 -16.97 -6.35 -8.32
N ASN A 107 -17.82 -5.56 -7.65
CA ASN A 107 -19.27 -5.73 -7.69
C ASN A 107 -19.90 -4.34 -7.77
N ILE A 108 -20.30 -3.94 -8.97
CA ILE A 108 -20.84 -2.61 -9.25
C ILE A 108 -22.22 -2.44 -8.63
N GLU A 109 -23.09 -3.44 -8.76
CA GLU A 109 -24.47 -3.35 -8.26
C GLU A 109 -24.50 -3.19 -6.73
N LYS A 110 -23.73 -4.01 -6.01
CA LYS A 110 -23.55 -3.86 -4.55
C LYS A 110 -22.88 -2.53 -4.16
N ALA A 111 -22.06 -1.96 -5.05
CA ALA A 111 -21.43 -0.68 -4.79
C ALA A 111 -22.42 0.48 -4.89
N LYS A 112 -23.30 0.46 -5.91
CA LYS A 112 -24.37 1.44 -6.11
C LYS A 112 -25.39 1.44 -4.97
N GLU A 113 -25.65 0.29 -4.37
CA GLU A 113 -26.51 0.20 -3.16
C GLU A 113 -25.90 0.92 -1.95
N LYS A 114 -24.56 0.95 -1.84
CA LYS A 114 -23.85 1.52 -0.68
C LYS A 114 -23.52 2.99 -0.85
N VAL A 115 -23.19 3.42 -2.05
CA VAL A 115 -22.72 4.77 -2.35
C VAL A 115 -23.75 5.43 -3.26
N SER A 116 -24.50 6.35 -2.69
CA SER A 116 -25.44 7.17 -3.45
C SER A 116 -24.69 8.19 -4.31
N GLY A 117 -25.17 8.42 -5.52
CA GLY A 117 -24.59 9.38 -6.46
C GLY A 117 -24.38 8.76 -7.84
N ASP A 118 -24.25 9.64 -8.83
CA ASP A 118 -23.94 9.25 -10.20
C ASP A 118 -22.41 9.26 -10.38
N TYR A 119 -21.84 8.07 -10.47
CA TYR A 119 -20.40 7.84 -10.68
C TYR A 119 -20.23 6.96 -11.91
N GLU A 120 -19.15 7.21 -12.67
CA GLU A 120 -18.69 6.26 -13.68
C GLU A 120 -18.15 5.01 -12.97
N TRP A 121 -18.98 3.96 -12.88
CA TRP A 121 -18.58 2.68 -12.31
C TRP A 121 -17.95 1.79 -13.38
N VAL A 122 -16.72 1.33 -13.11
CA VAL A 122 -16.02 0.38 -13.97
C VAL A 122 -15.62 -0.86 -13.17
N TYR A 123 -15.77 -2.03 -13.79
CA TYR A 123 -15.41 -3.29 -13.17
C TYR A 123 -13.89 -3.41 -13.10
N ALA A 124 -13.38 -3.69 -11.91
CA ALA A 124 -11.95 -3.88 -11.66
C ALA A 124 -11.76 -4.89 -10.53
N ASP A 125 -10.93 -5.89 -10.76
CA ASP A 125 -10.56 -6.90 -9.78
C ASP A 125 -9.04 -7.04 -9.73
N VAL A 126 -8.45 -6.74 -8.57
CA VAL A 126 -7.00 -6.82 -8.37
C VAL A 126 -6.44 -8.23 -8.59
N THR A 127 -7.29 -9.26 -8.54
CA THR A 127 -6.89 -10.65 -8.83
C THR A 127 -6.97 -11.03 -10.31
N LYS A 128 -7.47 -10.12 -11.17
CA LYS A 128 -7.65 -10.30 -12.61
C LYS A 128 -7.02 -9.13 -13.37
N PRO A 129 -5.71 -9.20 -13.69
CA PRO A 129 -4.95 -8.11 -14.30
C PRO A 129 -5.62 -7.49 -15.53
N GLU A 130 -6.26 -8.30 -16.37
CA GLU A 130 -6.94 -7.87 -17.61
C GLU A 130 -8.07 -6.87 -17.37
N THR A 131 -8.66 -6.88 -16.18
CA THR A 131 -9.73 -5.95 -15.79
C THR A 131 -9.18 -4.57 -15.43
N LEU A 132 -7.93 -4.49 -15.01
CA LEU A 132 -7.31 -3.28 -14.47
C LEU A 132 -6.85 -2.35 -15.59
N THR A 133 -6.17 -2.86 -16.63
CA THR A 133 -5.72 -2.03 -17.76
C THR A 133 -6.90 -1.32 -18.43
N THR A 134 -8.02 -2.03 -18.64
CA THR A 134 -9.25 -1.42 -19.18
C THR A 134 -9.81 -0.34 -18.25
N ALA A 135 -9.85 -0.61 -16.94
CA ALA A 135 -10.37 0.33 -15.95
C ALA A 135 -9.53 1.60 -15.80
N LEU A 136 -8.22 1.51 -16.05
CA LEU A 136 -7.26 2.59 -15.87
C LEU A 136 -7.01 3.42 -17.14
N GLN A 137 -7.69 3.13 -18.25
CA GLN A 137 -7.56 3.93 -19.48
C GLN A 137 -7.92 5.40 -19.25
N GLY A 138 -6.98 6.30 -19.59
CA GLY A 138 -7.15 7.75 -19.45
C GLY A 138 -7.10 8.27 -18.01
N VAL A 139 -6.76 7.42 -17.04
CA VAL A 139 -6.64 7.81 -15.63
C VAL A 139 -5.30 8.51 -15.39
N ASP A 140 -5.33 9.70 -14.79
CA ASP A 140 -4.12 10.42 -14.40
C ASP A 140 -3.65 10.01 -13.00
N ILE A 141 -4.60 9.81 -12.07
CA ILE A 141 -4.32 9.54 -10.65
C ILE A 141 -5.09 8.29 -10.21
N LEU A 142 -4.37 7.32 -9.66
CA LEU A 142 -4.96 6.12 -9.07
C LEU A 142 -4.92 6.20 -7.53
N ILE A 143 -6.08 6.16 -6.89
CA ILE A 143 -6.21 6.00 -5.44
C ILE A 143 -6.60 4.54 -5.14
N SER A 144 -5.71 3.78 -4.52
CA SER A 144 -6.00 2.42 -4.08
C SER A 144 -6.33 2.38 -2.60
N THR A 145 -7.55 1.96 -2.29
CA THR A 145 -8.06 1.68 -0.93
C THR A 145 -8.32 0.19 -0.72
N VAL A 146 -7.77 -0.65 -1.60
CA VAL A 146 -7.90 -2.10 -1.54
C VAL A 146 -7.13 -2.64 -0.34
N GLY A 147 -7.78 -3.52 0.40
CA GLY A 147 -7.14 -4.31 1.44
C GLY A 147 -7.89 -5.61 1.64
N SER A 148 -7.15 -6.67 1.98
CA SER A 148 -7.73 -7.93 2.43
C SER A 148 -8.65 -7.73 3.64
N THR A 149 -9.76 -8.46 3.68
CA THR A 149 -10.69 -8.54 4.80
C THR A 149 -10.76 -9.97 5.34
N GLY A 150 -11.40 -10.17 6.49
CA GLY A 150 -11.48 -11.49 7.12
C GLY A 150 -12.06 -12.55 6.17
N GLY A 151 -11.26 -13.56 5.84
CA GLY A 151 -11.61 -14.63 4.89
C GLY A 151 -10.94 -14.49 3.51
N ASP A 152 -10.32 -13.35 3.20
CA ASP A 152 -9.53 -13.18 1.98
C ASP A 152 -8.10 -13.76 2.14
N ASN A 153 -7.48 -14.12 1.02
CA ASN A 153 -6.04 -14.42 0.99
C ASN A 153 -5.25 -13.12 0.92
N SER A 154 -4.53 -12.78 1.99
CA SER A 154 -3.86 -11.48 2.11
C SER A 154 -2.70 -11.34 1.13
N GLU A 155 -1.99 -12.42 0.80
CA GLU A 155 -0.92 -12.41 -0.21
C GLU A 155 -1.48 -12.05 -1.59
N LEU A 156 -2.57 -12.70 -1.98
CA LEU A 156 -3.19 -12.49 -3.28
C LEU A 156 -3.76 -11.07 -3.42
N ILE A 157 -4.36 -10.52 -2.36
CA ILE A 157 -5.02 -9.21 -2.42
C ILE A 157 -4.03 -8.06 -2.18
N ASP A 158 -3.22 -8.13 -1.12
CA ASP A 158 -2.41 -6.99 -0.69
C ASP A 158 -1.06 -6.94 -1.40
N TYR A 159 -0.49 -8.08 -1.79
CA TYR A 159 0.79 -8.12 -2.51
C TYR A 159 0.59 -8.32 -4.02
N GLN A 160 0.08 -9.48 -4.45
CA GLN A 160 -0.10 -9.75 -5.87
C GLN A 160 -1.08 -8.76 -6.52
N GLY A 161 -2.16 -8.40 -5.80
CA GLY A 161 -3.08 -7.36 -6.25
C GLY A 161 -2.41 -5.99 -6.43
N SER A 162 -1.42 -5.66 -5.59
CA SER A 162 -0.63 -4.45 -5.73
C SER A 162 0.27 -4.46 -6.95
N ILE A 163 0.94 -5.58 -7.21
CA ILE A 163 1.70 -5.77 -8.46
C ILE A 163 0.79 -5.53 -9.68
N ASN A 164 -0.38 -6.19 -9.68
CA ASN A 164 -1.29 -6.15 -10.81
C ASN A 164 -1.80 -4.73 -11.12
N PHE A 165 -2.23 -3.96 -10.10
CA PHE A 165 -2.71 -2.60 -10.37
C PHE A 165 -1.58 -1.63 -10.71
N VAL A 166 -0.37 -1.84 -10.17
CA VAL A 166 0.80 -0.99 -10.50
C VAL A 166 1.21 -1.22 -11.94
N ASP A 167 1.26 -2.47 -12.41
CA ASP A 167 1.60 -2.76 -13.80
C ASP A 167 0.56 -2.23 -14.79
N ALA A 168 -0.73 -2.42 -14.48
CA ALA A 168 -1.81 -1.83 -15.26
C ALA A 168 -1.77 -0.29 -15.26
N ALA A 169 -1.38 0.33 -14.13
CA ALA A 169 -1.22 1.78 -14.02
C ALA A 169 -0.07 2.29 -14.90
N LYS A 170 1.08 1.58 -14.92
CA LYS A 170 2.20 1.90 -15.82
C LYS A 170 1.78 1.80 -17.29
N GLU A 171 1.13 0.69 -17.65
CA GLU A 171 0.67 0.45 -19.02
C GLU A 171 -0.32 1.53 -19.49
N SER A 172 -1.19 1.99 -18.58
CA SER A 172 -2.21 2.99 -18.89
C SER A 172 -1.71 4.44 -18.81
N GLY A 173 -0.44 4.67 -18.44
CA GLY A 173 0.14 6.00 -18.33
C GLY A 173 -0.31 6.81 -17.11
N VAL A 174 -0.72 6.14 -16.03
CA VAL A 174 -1.06 6.79 -14.75
C VAL A 174 0.17 7.54 -14.24
N LYS A 175 -0.03 8.80 -13.83
CA LYS A 175 1.03 9.70 -13.41
C LYS A 175 1.31 9.60 -11.91
N HIS A 176 0.28 9.33 -11.10
CA HIS A 176 0.41 9.28 -9.64
C HIS A 176 -0.39 8.15 -9.01
N ILE A 177 0.20 7.43 -8.05
CA ILE A 177 -0.47 6.40 -7.23
C ILE A 177 -0.55 6.85 -5.77
N ILE A 178 -1.77 6.97 -5.25
CA ILE A 178 -2.04 7.14 -3.82
C ILE A 178 -2.46 5.79 -3.24
N TYR A 179 -1.63 5.21 -2.39
CA TYR A 179 -1.83 3.87 -1.84
C TYR A 179 -2.17 3.91 -0.35
N MET A 180 -3.33 3.36 0.01
CA MET A 180 -3.74 3.16 1.39
C MET A 180 -3.15 1.86 1.94
N SER A 181 -2.06 1.97 2.67
CA SER A 181 -1.40 0.88 3.39
C SER A 181 -1.97 0.75 4.82
N SER A 182 -1.11 0.49 5.81
CA SER A 182 -1.44 0.39 7.24
C SER A 182 -0.24 0.76 8.09
N ILE A 183 -0.48 1.33 9.27
CA ILE A 183 0.56 1.41 10.30
C ILE A 183 1.07 0.01 10.62
N GLY A 184 2.40 -0.16 10.71
CA GLY A 184 3.06 -1.46 10.87
C GLY A 184 3.51 -2.13 9.57
N ALA A 185 3.12 -1.62 8.39
CA ALA A 185 3.82 -1.96 7.15
C ALA A 185 5.22 -1.31 7.15
N GLY A 186 6.27 -2.06 6.78
CA GLY A 186 7.65 -1.56 6.75
C GLY A 186 8.50 -1.78 8.01
N GLY A 187 7.95 -2.32 9.11
CA GLY A 187 8.69 -2.51 10.37
C GLY A 187 8.30 -3.79 11.13
N ALA A 188 9.15 -4.82 11.04
CA ALA A 188 8.98 -6.11 11.73
C ALA A 188 9.47 -6.09 13.21
N GLU A 189 9.92 -4.93 13.69
CA GLU A 189 10.76 -4.85 14.89
C GLU A 189 9.94 -4.64 16.17
N ASN A 190 8.65 -4.30 16.03
CA ASN A 190 7.76 -4.09 17.15
C ASN A 190 6.90 -5.34 17.41
N PHE A 191 6.84 -5.80 18.67
CA PHE A 191 6.05 -6.95 19.13
C PHE A 191 4.58 -6.88 18.69
N SER A 192 4.02 -5.67 18.59
CA SER A 192 2.67 -5.43 18.06
C SER A 192 2.51 -5.78 16.59
N THR A 193 3.51 -5.54 15.74
CA THR A 193 3.48 -5.93 14.32
C THR A 193 3.57 -7.44 14.15
N VAL A 194 4.32 -8.12 15.03
CA VAL A 194 4.38 -9.59 15.08
C VAL A 194 3.02 -10.18 15.44
N ILE A 195 2.35 -9.64 16.46
CA ILE A 195 1.00 -10.08 16.86
C ILE A 195 -0.01 -9.79 15.75
N LEU A 196 0.00 -8.58 15.15
CA LEU A 196 -0.89 -8.25 14.03
C LEU A 196 -0.68 -9.21 12.86
N ASN A 197 0.57 -9.47 12.47
CA ASN A 197 0.87 -10.42 11.39
C ASN A 197 0.40 -11.85 11.69
N LEU A 198 0.39 -12.27 12.95
CA LEU A 198 -0.12 -13.59 13.35
C LEU A 198 -1.66 -13.68 13.29
N VAL A 199 -2.37 -12.58 13.59
CA VAL A 199 -3.85 -12.57 13.62
C VAL A 199 -4.49 -12.11 12.30
N THR A 200 -3.74 -11.46 11.41
CA THR A 200 -4.24 -10.95 10.12
C THR A 200 -3.56 -11.60 8.91
N ASP A 201 -3.25 -12.90 8.95
CA ASP A 201 -2.67 -13.64 7.81
C ASP A 201 -1.46 -12.92 7.15
N LYS A 202 -0.58 -12.36 7.99
CA LYS A 202 0.62 -11.59 7.56
C LYS A 202 0.31 -10.39 6.66
N ALA A 203 -0.90 -9.83 6.70
CA ALA A 203 -1.30 -8.68 5.87
C ALA A 203 -0.31 -7.49 5.92
N MET A 204 0.38 -7.24 7.04
CA MET A 204 1.37 -6.14 7.10
C MET A 204 2.62 -6.47 6.29
N LYS A 205 3.05 -7.74 6.28
CA LYS A 205 4.13 -8.21 5.39
C LYS A 205 3.75 -7.97 3.93
N TRP A 206 2.54 -8.38 3.53
CA TRP A 206 2.09 -8.26 2.15
C TRP A 206 1.92 -6.81 1.70
N LYS A 207 1.35 -5.96 2.56
CA LYS A 207 1.31 -4.51 2.34
C LYS A 207 2.70 -3.90 2.22
N SER A 208 3.65 -4.31 3.06
CA SER A 208 5.05 -3.84 2.97
C SER A 208 5.67 -4.19 1.62
N LEU A 209 5.48 -5.42 1.13
CA LEU A 209 5.98 -5.83 -0.18
C LEU A 209 5.27 -5.09 -1.33
N GLY A 210 3.95 -4.84 -1.19
CA GLY A 210 3.19 -4.02 -2.14
C GLY A 210 3.69 -2.58 -2.19
N GLU A 211 3.98 -1.97 -1.04
CA GLU A 211 4.61 -0.64 -0.98
C GLU A 211 5.97 -0.62 -1.67
N ASP A 212 6.82 -1.62 -1.44
CA ASP A 212 8.14 -1.71 -2.11
C ASP A 212 7.98 -1.80 -3.63
N TYR A 213 6.97 -2.53 -4.12
CA TYR A 213 6.67 -2.59 -5.54
C TYR A 213 6.23 -1.23 -6.11
N ILE A 214 5.39 -0.49 -5.38
CA ILE A 214 4.98 0.87 -5.75
C ILE A 214 6.18 1.82 -5.76
N ARG A 215 7.05 1.78 -4.74
CA ARG A 215 8.27 2.61 -4.67
C ARG A 215 9.18 2.39 -5.87
N ASN A 216 9.33 1.13 -6.30
CA ASN A 216 10.16 0.75 -7.43
C ASN A 216 9.45 0.81 -8.78
N SER A 217 8.21 1.33 -8.83
CA SER A 217 7.42 1.38 -10.07
C SER A 217 7.90 2.42 -11.06
N GLY A 218 8.56 3.49 -10.59
CA GLY A 218 8.87 4.66 -11.42
C GLY A 218 7.67 5.58 -11.68
N ILE A 219 6.50 5.32 -11.08
CA ILE A 219 5.36 6.24 -11.03
C ILE A 219 5.46 7.07 -9.76
N ASP A 220 5.11 8.36 -9.81
CA ASP A 220 5.02 9.19 -8.61
C ASP A 220 4.00 8.60 -7.63
N PHE A 221 4.30 8.65 -6.32
CA PHE A 221 3.46 7.96 -5.35
C PHE A 221 3.30 8.69 -4.02
N THR A 222 2.24 8.33 -3.32
CA THR A 222 1.99 8.69 -1.92
C THR A 222 1.48 7.47 -1.18
N ILE A 223 2.22 7.03 -0.17
CA ILE A 223 1.82 5.91 0.69
C ILE A 223 1.24 6.48 1.98
N ILE A 224 0.00 6.11 2.29
CA ILE A 224 -0.70 6.50 3.51
C ILE A 224 -0.75 5.28 4.43
N ARG A 225 -0.19 5.39 5.64
CA ARG A 225 -0.18 4.32 6.65
C ARG A 225 -1.08 4.68 7.84
N PRO A 226 -2.41 4.51 7.72
CA PRO A 226 -3.33 4.88 8.78
C PRO A 226 -3.22 3.93 9.98
N GLY A 227 -3.61 4.44 11.15
CA GLY A 227 -3.96 3.60 12.30
C GLY A 227 -5.32 2.91 12.14
N GLY A 228 -5.86 2.37 13.23
CA GLY A 228 -7.17 1.70 13.23
C GLY A 228 -8.33 2.64 12.87
N LEU A 229 -8.73 2.65 11.60
CA LEU A 229 -9.85 3.44 11.08
C LEU A 229 -11.19 2.95 11.64
N ARG A 230 -11.96 3.87 12.24
CA ARG A 230 -13.27 3.58 12.87
C ARG A 230 -14.47 4.09 12.06
N GLY A 231 -14.26 5.05 11.17
CA GLY A 231 -15.31 5.65 10.35
C GLY A 231 -16.00 6.86 10.99
N ASP A 232 -15.68 7.20 12.24
CA ASP A 232 -16.10 8.44 12.88
C ASP A 232 -15.27 9.64 12.38
N PRO A 233 -15.80 10.87 12.40
CA PRO A 233 -15.03 12.07 12.10
C PRO A 233 -13.77 12.15 12.99
N GLY A 234 -12.64 12.47 12.38
CA GLY A 234 -11.39 12.69 13.10
C GLY A 234 -11.52 13.89 14.04
N THR A 235 -11.28 13.69 15.34
CA THR A 235 -11.26 14.76 16.35
C THR A 235 -9.86 15.30 16.61
N LEU A 236 -8.84 14.60 16.10
CA LEU A 236 -7.43 14.95 16.21
C LEU A 236 -6.92 15.33 14.82
N GLY A 237 -6.00 16.31 14.76
CA GLY A 237 -5.33 16.69 13.52
C GLY A 237 -4.50 15.55 12.91
N ILE A 238 -4.13 15.69 11.64
CA ILE A 238 -3.27 14.73 10.94
C ILE A 238 -1.81 15.14 11.16
N ARG A 239 -0.95 14.18 11.54
CA ARG A 239 0.50 14.37 11.55
C ARG A 239 1.07 13.82 10.25
N PHE A 240 1.69 14.69 9.47
CA PHE A 240 2.44 14.28 8.29
C PHE A 240 3.87 13.93 8.70
N GLU A 241 4.32 12.74 8.29
CA GLU A 241 5.71 12.31 8.41
C GLU A 241 6.16 11.77 7.06
N GLN A 242 7.39 12.10 6.65
CA GLN A 242 7.98 11.64 5.40
C GLN A 242 9.10 10.62 5.70
N GLY A 243 9.06 9.51 4.97
CA GLY A 243 10.00 8.39 5.10
C GLY A 243 9.53 7.27 6.03
N ASP A 244 10.28 6.17 6.04
CA ASP A 244 9.97 4.96 6.83
C ASP A 244 10.57 5.05 8.25
N LYS A 245 10.18 6.06 9.04
CA LYS A 245 10.71 6.28 10.40
C LYS A 245 9.90 5.62 11.53
N ILE A 246 8.98 4.71 11.21
CA ILE A 246 7.96 4.16 12.14
C ILE A 246 8.36 2.79 12.70
#